data_AF-A0A920QEB2-F1
#
_entry.id   AF-A0A920QEB2-F1
#
_cell.length_a   1.000
_cell.length_b   1.000
_cell.length_c   1.000
_cell.angle_alpha   90.00
_cell.angle_beta   90.00
_cell.angle_gamma   90.00
#
_symmetry.space_group_name_H-M   'P 1'
#
loop_
_entity.id
_entity.type
_entity.pdbx_description
1 polymer ?
#
loop_
_entity_poly.entity_id
_entity_poly.type
_entity_poly.pdbx_seq_one_letter_code
_entity_poly.pdbx_strand_id
1 'polypeptide(L)'
;MNLEAELTRREPAGAKLHTGRSRNDQVALDTRMWLRDELSIWRRNYVRCNKRLLLLHRRTTMSSSPATHTCNGHSRFTLPPLAGYVEMVERDRERLLDAFSRVNVCPLGSGALAGPRCRSTANRSP
;
A
#
# COMPACT_ATOMS: atom_id res chain seq x y z
N MET A 1 -8.26 26.08 6.14
CA MET A 1 -8.68 24.66 6.24
C MET A 1 -10.19 24.62 6.11
N ASN A 2 -10.73 24.12 4.99
CA ASN A 2 -12.13 24.36 4.64
C ASN A 2 -13.10 23.65 5.60
N LEU A 3 -12.76 22.43 6.02
CA LEU A 3 -13.55 21.66 6.98
C LEU A 3 -13.59 22.30 8.37
N GLU A 4 -12.47 22.84 8.85
CA GLU A 4 -12.44 23.48 10.16
C GLU A 4 -13.07 24.87 10.17
N ALA A 5 -12.97 25.59 9.05
CA ALA A 5 -13.69 26.84 8.87
C ALA A 5 -15.20 26.61 8.83
N GLU A 6 -15.67 25.53 8.21
CA GLU A 6 -17.07 25.09 8.27
C GLU A 6 -17.46 24.65 9.68
N LEU A 7 -16.62 23.87 10.37
CA LEU A 7 -16.89 23.41 11.73
C LEU A 7 -16.98 24.57 12.73
N THR A 8 -16.07 25.55 12.63
CA THR A 8 -16.05 26.74 13.49
C THR A 8 -17.28 27.63 13.25
N ARG A 9 -17.81 27.65 12.01
CA ARG A 9 -19.06 28.34 11.69
C ARG A 9 -20.28 27.68 12.35
N ARG A 10 -20.26 26.36 12.54
CA ARG A 10 -21.34 25.61 13.20
C ARG A 10 -21.20 25.62 14.72
N GLU A 11 -19.98 25.53 15.22
CA GLU A 11 -19.64 25.40 16.64
C GLU A 11 -18.38 26.22 16.96
N PRO A 12 -18.46 27.29 17.77
CA PRO A 12 -17.30 28.13 18.10
C PRO A 12 -16.13 27.37 18.77
N ALA A 13 -16.41 26.25 19.42
CA ALA A 13 -15.40 25.36 19.99
C ALA A 13 -14.47 24.73 18.93
N GLY A 14 -14.89 24.69 17.66
CA GLY A 14 -14.12 24.16 16.54
C GLY A 14 -12.75 24.84 16.35
N ALA A 15 -12.62 26.11 16.74
CA ALA A 15 -11.34 26.84 16.68
C ALA A 15 -10.24 26.20 17.55
N LYS A 16 -10.60 25.48 18.62
CA LYS A 16 -9.65 24.83 19.53
C LYS A 16 -9.13 23.49 19.00
N LEU A 17 -9.73 22.92 17.96
CA LEU A 17 -9.41 21.58 17.43
C LEU A 17 -8.01 21.51 16.81
N HIS A 18 -7.50 22.66 16.38
CA HIS A 18 -6.16 22.85 15.86
C HIS A 18 -5.08 23.02 16.93
N THR A 19 -5.45 23.11 18.20
CA THR A 19 -4.49 23.35 19.29
C THR A 19 -3.49 22.19 19.38
N GLY A 20 -2.21 22.48 19.15
CA GLY A 20 -1.15 21.48 19.20
C GLY A 20 -1.07 20.55 17.98
N ARG A 21 -1.70 20.92 16.85
CA ARG A 21 -1.58 20.19 15.57
C ARG A 21 -0.96 21.08 14.50
N SER A 22 -0.12 20.50 13.65
CA SER A 22 0.42 21.15 12.47
C SER A 22 -0.31 20.67 11.22
N ARG A 23 -0.46 21.55 10.22
CA ARG A 23 -0.95 21.16 8.89
C ARG A 23 -0.06 20.09 8.26
N ASN A 24 1.25 20.12 8.52
CA ASN A 24 2.19 19.13 7.97
C ASN A 24 1.88 17.72 8.51
N ASP A 25 1.59 17.60 9.80
CA ASP A 25 1.22 16.32 10.43
C ASP A 25 -0.11 15.79 9.89
N GLN A 26 -1.07 16.69 9.68
CA GLN A 26 -2.40 16.32 9.17
C GLN A 26 -2.30 15.82 7.72
N VAL A 27 -1.62 16.55 6.85
CA VAL A 27 -1.41 16.13 5.45
C VAL A 27 -0.64 14.80 5.40
N ALA A 28 0.38 14.63 6.25
CA ALA A 28 1.11 13.37 6.33
C ALA A 28 0.24 12.20 6.82
N LEU A 29 -0.63 12.45 7.81
CA LEU A 29 -1.59 11.45 8.29
C LEU A 29 -2.58 11.07 7.20
N ASP A 30 -3.22 12.06 6.57
CA ASP A 30 -4.24 11.85 5.54
C ASP A 30 -3.67 11.03 4.38
N THR A 31 -2.47 11.40 3.93
CA THR A 31 -1.76 10.66 2.87
C THR A 31 -1.48 9.21 3.28
N ARG A 32 -1.05 8.98 4.52
CA ARG A 32 -0.78 7.61 5.02
C ARG A 32 -2.05 6.80 5.21
N MET A 33 -3.13 7.39 5.70
CA MET A 33 -4.43 6.71 5.83
C MET A 33 -4.96 6.30 4.46
N TRP A 34 -4.94 7.22 3.49
CA TRP A 34 -5.34 6.92 2.12
C TRP A 34 -4.47 5.81 1.50
N LEU A 35 -3.13 5.93 1.59
CA LEU A 35 -2.21 4.91 1.07
C LEU A 35 -2.42 3.54 1.73
N ARG A 36 -2.70 3.50 3.04
CA ARG A 36 -2.96 2.25 3.77
C ARG A 36 -4.20 1.54 3.23
N ASP A 37 -5.26 2.29 2.96
CA ASP A 37 -6.52 1.75 2.46
C ASP A 37 -6.35 1.28 1.00
N GLU A 38 -5.63 2.04 0.17
CA GLU A 38 -5.27 1.62 -1.18
C GLU A 38 -4.41 0.34 -1.19
N LEU A 39 -3.34 0.29 -0.38
CA LEU A 39 -2.50 -0.91 -0.27
C LEU A 39 -3.31 -2.14 0.17
N SER A 40 -4.34 -1.96 1.00
CA SER A 40 -5.25 -3.03 1.39
C SER A 40 -6.10 -3.53 0.22
N ILE A 41 -6.53 -2.65 -0.68
CA ILE A 41 -7.21 -3.01 -1.94
C ILE A 41 -6.26 -3.76 -2.86
N TRP A 42 -5.05 -3.24 -3.07
CA TRP A 42 -4.02 -3.87 -3.92
C TRP A 42 -3.66 -5.28 -3.46
N ARG A 43 -3.53 -5.50 -2.15
CA ARG A 43 -3.31 -6.83 -1.56
C ARG A 43 -4.43 -7.83 -1.93
N ARG A 44 -5.69 -7.40 -1.97
CA ARG A 44 -6.80 -8.28 -2.40
C ARG A 44 -6.74 -8.59 -3.89
N ASN A 45 -6.41 -7.59 -4.71
CA ASN A 45 -6.26 -7.75 -6.16
C ASN A 45 -5.10 -8.69 -6.50
N TYR A 46 -4.01 -8.59 -5.75
CA TYR A 46 -2.87 -9.47 -5.84
C TYR A 46 -3.26 -10.95 -5.66
N VAL A 47 -3.98 -11.28 -4.58
CA VAL A 47 -4.43 -12.66 -4.31
C VAL A 47 -5.32 -13.17 -5.45
N ARG A 48 -6.19 -12.32 -6.02
CA ARG A 48 -7.01 -12.68 -7.17
C ARG A 48 -6.18 -12.94 -8.42
N CYS A 49 -5.17 -12.11 -8.69
CA CYS A 49 -4.26 -12.27 -9.82
C CYS A 49 -3.51 -13.61 -9.73
N ASN A 50 -2.92 -13.91 -8.57
CA ASN A 50 -2.17 -15.15 -8.40
C ASN A 50 -3.03 -16.40 -8.51
N LYS A 51 -4.25 -16.38 -7.97
CA LYS A 51 -5.21 -17.49 -8.18
C LYS A 51 -5.48 -17.72 -9.67
N ARG A 52 -5.63 -16.65 -10.46
CA ARG A 52 -5.87 -16.76 -11.91
C ARG A 52 -4.63 -17.28 -12.65
N LEU A 53 -3.43 -16.81 -12.30
CA LEU A 53 -2.17 -17.29 -12.87
C LEU A 53 -1.95 -18.78 -12.59
N LEU A 54 -2.22 -19.24 -11.36
CA LEU A 54 -2.12 -20.67 -11.01
C LEU A 54 -3.15 -21.52 -11.77
N LEU A 55 -4.38 -21.03 -11.93
CA LEU A 55 -5.40 -21.71 -12.73
C LEU A 55 -5.00 -21.81 -14.20
N LEU A 56 -4.43 -20.74 -14.76
CA LEU A 56 -3.93 -20.73 -16.13
C LEU A 56 -2.75 -21.70 -16.29
N HIS A 57 -1.78 -21.66 -15.37
CA HIS A 57 -0.66 -22.60 -15.35
C HIS A 57 -1.11 -24.07 -15.31
N ARG A 58 -2.11 -24.40 -14.49
CA ARG A 58 -2.71 -25.75 -14.44
C ARG A 58 -3.40 -26.17 -15.74
N ARG A 59 -3.91 -25.22 -16.53
CA ARG A 59 -4.51 -25.50 -17.84
C ARG A 59 -3.45 -25.64 -18.94
N THR A 60 -2.36 -24.89 -18.84
CA THR A 60 -1.29 -24.85 -19.86
C THR A 60 -0.20 -25.90 -19.62
N THR A 61 -0.16 -26.59 -18.48
CA THR A 61 0.83 -27.63 -18.16
C THR A 61 0.79 -28.86 -19.08
N MET A 62 -0.23 -29.00 -19.93
CA MET A 62 -0.30 -29.98 -21.03
C MET A 62 0.24 -29.46 -22.37
N SER A 63 0.63 -28.18 -22.45
CA SER A 63 1.12 -27.53 -23.66
C SER A 63 2.56 -27.07 -23.42
N SER A 64 3.53 -27.86 -23.89
CA SER A 64 4.93 -27.47 -23.93
C SER A 64 5.07 -26.24 -24.83
N SER A 65 5.45 -25.09 -24.27
CA SER A 65 5.70 -23.87 -25.03
C SER A 65 7.21 -23.58 -25.04
N PRO A 66 7.83 -23.36 -26.21
CA PRO A 66 9.26 -23.04 -26.29
C PRO A 66 9.47 -21.59 -25.85
N ALA A 67 10.37 -21.34 -24.90
CA ALA A 67 10.73 -19.98 -24.51
C ALA A 67 12.17 -19.62 -24.92
N THR A 68 12.24 -18.50 -25.67
CA THR A 68 13.39 -17.63 -26.01
C THR A 68 14.64 -18.39 -26.46
N HIS A 69 14.86 -18.62 -27.75
CA HIS A 69 14.82 -17.67 -28.86
C HIS A 69 14.16 -18.33 -30.09
N THR A 70 13.74 -17.55 -31.08
CA THR A 70 13.47 -17.99 -32.45
C THR A 70 14.73 -18.56 -33.13
N CYS A 71 15.32 -19.60 -32.55
CA CYS A 71 16.43 -20.37 -33.11
C CYS A 71 16.09 -21.85 -32.98
N ASN A 72 15.88 -22.47 -34.15
CA ASN A 72 15.95 -23.91 -34.32
C ASN A 72 17.30 -24.39 -33.78
N GLY A 73 17.31 -25.30 -32.80
CA GLY A 73 18.58 -25.84 -32.32
C GLY A 73 18.44 -26.88 -31.23
N HIS A 74 17.98 -26.51 -30.04
CA HIS A 74 17.90 -27.46 -28.93
C HIS A 74 16.63 -27.20 -28.12
N SER A 75 15.63 -28.07 -28.27
CA SER A 75 14.42 -28.02 -27.47
C SER A 75 14.76 -28.32 -26.02
N ARG A 76 14.96 -27.27 -25.22
CA ARG A 76 14.97 -27.37 -23.76
C ARG A 76 13.54 -27.21 -23.28
N PHE A 77 13.05 -28.20 -22.55
CA PHE A 77 11.77 -28.13 -21.85
C PHE A 77 11.86 -27.01 -20.80
N THR A 78 11.42 -25.81 -21.16
CA THR A 78 11.25 -24.72 -20.21
C THR A 78 9.99 -24.97 -19.38
N LEU A 79 10.07 -24.79 -18.05
CA LEU A 79 8.85 -24.64 -17.24
C LEU A 79 7.96 -23.59 -17.93
N PRO A 80 6.62 -23.75 -17.95
CA PRO A 80 5.74 -22.80 -18.60
C PRO A 80 6.12 -21.38 -18.19
N PRO A 81 6.26 -20.41 -19.11
CA PRO A 81 6.59 -19.00 -18.78
C PRO A 81 5.77 -18.44 -17.62
N LEU A 82 4.55 -18.97 -17.45
CA LEU A 82 3.62 -18.76 -16.34
C LEU A 82 4.21 -19.00 -14.93
N ALA A 83 5.11 -19.97 -14.73
CA ALA A 83 5.74 -20.20 -13.44
C ALA A 83 6.66 -19.03 -13.05
N GLY A 84 7.42 -18.51 -14.00
CA GLY A 84 8.25 -17.31 -13.80
C GLY A 84 7.41 -16.07 -13.47
N TYR A 85 6.23 -15.92 -14.08
CA TYR A 85 5.31 -14.84 -13.72
C TYR A 85 4.76 -14.96 -12.30
N VAL A 86 4.52 -16.18 -11.79
CA VAL A 86 4.11 -16.38 -10.38
C VAL A 86 5.21 -15.91 -9.43
N GLU A 87 6.48 -16.24 -9.70
CA GLU A 87 7.62 -15.79 -8.88
C GLU A 87 7.86 -14.27 -8.97
N MET A 88 7.67 -13.66 -10.14
CA MET A 88 7.71 -12.20 -10.29
C MET A 88 6.64 -11.53 -9.43
N VAL A 89 5.42 -12.03 -9.50
CA VAL A 89 4.28 -11.50 -8.76
C VAL A 89 4.52 -11.68 -7.25
N GLU A 90 5.02 -12.84 -6.78
CA GLU A 90 5.36 -13.05 -5.35
C GLU A 90 6.36 -12.04 -4.78
N ARG A 91 7.39 -11.67 -5.54
CA ARG A 91 8.33 -10.62 -5.10
C ARG A 91 7.66 -9.25 -4.95
N ASP A 92 6.70 -8.93 -5.81
CA ASP A 92 5.95 -7.68 -5.70
C ASP A 92 4.99 -7.68 -4.50
N ARG A 93 4.47 -8.85 -4.09
CA ARG A 93 3.70 -8.97 -2.83
C ARG A 93 4.53 -8.58 -1.63
N GLU A 94 5.77 -9.07 -1.55
CA GLU A 94 6.67 -8.81 -0.44
C GLU A 94 6.96 -7.31 -0.33
N ARG A 95 7.25 -6.65 -1.45
CA ARG A 95 7.42 -5.20 -1.52
C ARG A 95 6.19 -4.42 -1.05
N LEU A 96 4.98 -4.88 -1.41
CA LEU A 96 3.74 -4.26 -0.96
C LEU A 96 3.52 -4.41 0.56
N LEU A 97 3.90 -5.55 1.15
CA LEU A 97 3.83 -5.77 2.60
C LEU A 97 4.80 -4.88 3.36
N ASP A 98 6.03 -4.74 2.85
CA ASP A 98 7.03 -3.84 3.43
C ASP A 98 6.55 -2.39 3.39
N ALA A 99 6.00 -1.95 2.25
CA ALA A 99 5.42 -0.63 2.09
C ALA A 99 4.27 -0.40 3.08
N PHE A 100 3.38 -1.39 3.25
CA PHE A 100 2.28 -1.31 4.21
C PHE A 100 2.78 -1.10 5.64
N SER A 101 3.82 -1.85 6.06
CA SER A 101 4.39 -1.70 7.41
C SER A 101 4.91 -0.28 7.67
N ARG A 102 5.56 0.33 6.67
CA ARG A 102 6.15 1.68 6.76
C ARG A 102 5.10 2.77 6.74
N VAL A 103 4.03 2.58 5.97
CA VAL A 103 2.90 3.52 5.90
C VAL A 103 2.07 3.49 7.18
N ASN A 104 1.96 2.33 7.85
CA ASN A 104 1.16 2.15 9.06
C ASN A 104 1.85 2.69 10.34
N VAL A 105 2.63 3.76 10.21
CA VAL A 105 3.24 4.50 11.33
C VAL A 105 2.57 5.85 11.44
N CYS A 106 1.99 6.14 12.60
CA CYS A 106 1.26 7.39 12.86
C CYS A 106 2.22 8.60 12.86
N PRO A 107 2.03 9.62 11.99
CA PRO A 107 2.82 10.85 12.02
C PRO A 107 2.36 11.88 13.06
N LEU A 108 1.17 11.69 13.66
CA LEU A 108 0.60 12.67 14.57
C LEU A 108 1.49 12.90 15.79
N GLY A 109 1.65 14.16 16.18
CA GLY A 109 2.49 14.56 17.33
C GLY A 109 3.92 14.95 16.94
N SER A 110 4.24 15.00 15.64
CA SER A 110 5.55 15.47 15.14
C SER A 110 5.64 17.00 15.02
N GLY A 111 4.52 17.73 15.10
CA GLY A 111 4.47 19.19 15.02
C GLY A 111 4.88 19.72 13.65
N ALA A 112 5.24 21.01 13.55
CA ALA A 112 5.74 21.55 12.28
C ALA A 112 7.15 21.05 11.92
N LEU A 113 7.98 20.76 12.94
CA LEU A 113 9.35 20.29 12.80
C LEU A 113 9.94 19.63 14.07
N ALA A 114 9.44 20.00 15.27
CA ALA A 114 10.05 19.64 16.56
C ALA A 114 9.04 19.19 17.64
N GLY A 115 7.90 18.63 17.22
CA GLY A 115 6.80 18.26 18.12
C GLY A 115 5.90 19.45 18.51
N PRO A 116 4.68 19.19 19.01
CA PRO A 116 3.80 20.24 19.53
C PRO A 116 4.26 20.71 20.91
N ARG A 117 4.14 22.02 21.18
CA ARG A 117 4.40 22.62 22.52
C ARG A 117 3.45 22.12 23.61
N CYS A 118 2.26 21.64 23.22
CA CYS A 118 1.28 21.07 24.13
C CYS A 118 1.45 19.55 24.19
N ARG A 119 1.29 18.96 25.37
CA ARG A 119 1.53 17.52 25.64
C ARG A 119 0.57 16.67 24.79
N SER A 120 1.03 16.22 23.61
CA SER A 120 0.22 15.36 22.73
C SER A 120 0.37 13.91 23.16
N THR A 121 -0.74 13.20 23.31
CA THR A 121 -0.71 11.75 23.56
C THR A 121 -0.71 11.02 22.22
N ALA A 122 0.41 11.07 21.50
CA ALA A 122 0.56 10.42 20.19
C ALA A 122 0.37 8.88 20.24
N ASN A 123 0.38 8.29 21.44
CA ASN A 123 0.33 6.84 21.66
C ASN A 123 -0.79 6.43 22.63
N ARG A 124 -1.99 7.01 22.52
CA ARG A 124 -3.18 6.43 23.19
C ARG A 124 -3.61 5.20 22.40
N SER A 125 -3.28 4.02 22.92
CA SER A 125 -4.08 2.81 22.67
C SER A 125 -5.53 3.08 23.10
N PRO A 126 -6.53 2.52 22.39
CA PRO A 126 -7.93 2.62 22.80
C PRO A 126 -8.15 2.08 24.22
#